data_AF-A0A914EJ63-F1
#
_entry.id   AF-A0A914EJ63-F1
#
_cell.length_a   1.000
_cell.length_b   1.000
_cell.length_c   1.000
_cell.angle_alpha   90.00
_cell.angle_beta   90.00
_cell.angle_gamma   90.00
#
_symmetry.space_group_name_H-M   'P 1'
#
loop_
_entity.id
_entity.type
_entity.pdbx_description
1 polymer ?
#
loop_
_entity_poly.entity_id
_entity_poly.type
_entity_poly.pdbx_seq_one_letter_code
_entity_poly.pdbx_strand_id
1 'polypeptide(L)'
;VAMNSENFDKILSDLRQHIGNLQDKNAIADKLITRTQNVNQTISMLKEYNEEVSNMNACWRSSNRNNLVANLQAENRTIISLQEENRQLKFSLEEMESALHLIMQKHRSLIVDFSRADKLLNLIQSVEKQPSSSNGKIDEEKFIEFLQLMEECLRTAEDQFCNDAEAIARLRTENATLRELLNVARSSQRINKGSDAVKNLQNGPSKSTHPEENGTSDKPDESEAEAPSTPKKDTSEETILSLITKQDYEMNGVVKKKEIDPDEDAQTTNFITREEEA
;
A
#
# COMPACT_ATOMS: atom_id res chain seq x y z
N VAL A 1 -10.12 -101.72 -65.92
CA VAL A 1 -9.17 -101.52 -64.80
C VAL A 1 -8.24 -100.32 -65.03
N ALA A 2 -7.78 -100.02 -66.26
CA ALA A 2 -6.91 -98.87 -66.55
C ALA A 2 -7.53 -97.47 -66.30
N MET A 3 -8.83 -97.26 -66.59
CA MET A 3 -9.52 -95.97 -66.41
C MET A 3 -9.61 -95.46 -64.96
N ASN A 4 -9.50 -96.34 -63.95
CA ASN A 4 -9.53 -95.92 -62.53
C ASN A 4 -8.16 -95.43 -62.03
N SER A 5 -7.06 -95.81 -62.70
CA SER A 5 -5.71 -95.36 -62.34
C SER A 5 -5.48 -93.91 -62.78
N GLU A 6 -5.86 -93.56 -64.02
CA GLU A 6 -5.69 -92.20 -64.53
C GLU A 6 -6.50 -91.15 -63.75
N ASN A 7 -7.67 -91.51 -63.23
CA ASN A 7 -8.48 -90.62 -62.43
C ASN A 7 -7.87 -90.40 -61.02
N PHE A 8 -7.27 -91.44 -60.46
CA PHE A 8 -6.54 -91.36 -59.19
C PHE A 8 -5.26 -90.53 -59.31
N ASP A 9 -4.52 -90.67 -60.41
CA ASP A 9 -3.31 -89.89 -60.69
C ASP A 9 -3.62 -88.39 -60.90
N LYS A 10 -4.74 -88.06 -61.54
CA LYS A 10 -5.22 -86.67 -61.66
C LYS A 10 -5.58 -86.08 -60.30
N ILE A 11 -6.29 -86.82 -59.46
CA ILE A 11 -6.63 -86.39 -58.09
C ILE A 11 -5.35 -86.20 -57.26
N LEU A 12 -4.37 -87.10 -57.36
CA LEU A 12 -3.08 -86.95 -56.68
C LEU A 12 -2.29 -85.72 -57.16
N SER A 13 -2.32 -85.44 -58.47
CA SER A 13 -1.69 -84.25 -59.05
C SER A 13 -2.35 -82.97 -58.56
N ASP A 14 -3.68 -82.94 -58.53
CA ASP A 14 -4.47 -81.80 -58.04
C ASP A 14 -4.27 -81.56 -56.53
N LEU A 15 -4.26 -82.64 -55.72
CA LEU A 15 -3.93 -82.55 -54.30
C LEU A 15 -2.51 -82.01 -54.08
N ARG A 16 -1.52 -82.44 -54.86
CA ARG A 16 -0.15 -81.93 -54.79
C ARG A 16 -0.08 -80.44 -55.17
N GLN A 17 -0.79 -80.04 -56.22
CA GLN A 17 -0.88 -78.64 -56.63
C GLN A 17 -1.56 -77.79 -55.54
N HIS A 18 -2.62 -78.30 -54.93
CA HIS A 18 -3.32 -77.61 -53.85
C HIS A 18 -2.43 -77.46 -52.61
N ILE A 19 -1.66 -78.50 -52.26
CA ILE A 19 -0.67 -78.42 -51.18
C ILE A 19 0.39 -77.36 -51.48
N GLY A 20 0.91 -77.32 -52.72
CA GLY A 20 1.86 -76.27 -53.15
C GLY A 20 1.27 -74.86 -53.02
N ASN A 21 0.04 -74.67 -53.50
CA ASN A 21 -0.68 -73.41 -53.37
C ASN A 21 -0.92 -73.00 -51.91
N LEU A 22 -1.20 -73.97 -51.02
CA LEU A 22 -1.35 -73.70 -49.58
C LEU A 22 -0.01 -73.33 -48.93
N GLN A 23 1.09 -73.96 -49.33
CA GLN A 23 2.43 -73.61 -48.86
C GLN A 23 2.82 -72.19 -49.29
N ASP A 24 2.54 -71.81 -50.54
CA ASP A 24 2.80 -70.45 -51.03
C ASP A 24 1.94 -69.41 -50.31
N LYS A 25 0.65 -69.70 -50.09
CA LYS A 25 -0.23 -68.84 -49.29
C LYS A 25 0.26 -68.71 -47.86
N ASN A 26 0.75 -69.78 -47.24
CA ASN A 26 1.32 -69.75 -45.90
C ASN A 26 2.59 -68.88 -45.85
N ALA A 27 3.49 -69.02 -46.84
CA ALA A 27 4.69 -68.18 -46.95
C ALA A 27 4.36 -66.69 -47.15
N ILE A 28 3.28 -66.36 -47.87
CA ILE A 28 2.79 -64.99 -48.01
C ILE A 28 2.22 -64.49 -46.67
N ALA A 29 1.47 -65.31 -45.95
CA ALA A 29 0.93 -64.97 -44.64
C ALA A 29 2.05 -64.68 -43.63
N ASP A 30 3.12 -65.47 -43.60
CA ASP A 30 4.27 -65.23 -42.73
C ASP A 30 5.01 -63.92 -43.05
N LYS A 31 5.16 -63.59 -44.35
CA LYS A 31 5.68 -62.27 -44.78
C LYS A 31 4.77 -61.12 -44.36
N LEU A 32 3.45 -61.32 -44.36
CA LEU A 32 2.50 -60.32 -43.91
C LEU A 32 2.54 -60.15 -42.39
N ILE A 33 2.70 -61.24 -41.63
CA ILE A 33 2.86 -61.23 -40.17
C ILE A 33 4.11 -60.44 -39.79
N THR A 34 5.26 -60.76 -40.39
CA THR A 34 6.53 -60.06 -40.11
C THR A 34 6.45 -58.58 -40.47
N ARG A 35 5.84 -58.24 -41.62
CA ARG A 35 5.61 -56.84 -41.99
C ARG A 35 4.70 -56.12 -40.98
N THR A 36 3.64 -56.77 -40.53
CA THR A 36 2.71 -56.22 -39.53
C THR A 36 3.40 -56.02 -38.18
N GLN A 37 4.25 -56.97 -37.77
CA GLN A 37 5.06 -56.86 -36.54
C GLN A 37 6.03 -55.66 -36.63
N ASN A 38 6.72 -55.49 -37.76
CA ASN A 38 7.60 -54.34 -37.97
C ASN A 38 6.83 -53.02 -37.91
N VAL A 39 5.67 -52.94 -38.57
CA VAL A 39 4.81 -51.74 -38.51
C VAL A 39 4.34 -51.48 -37.07
N ASN A 40 3.92 -52.51 -36.34
CA ASN A 40 3.53 -52.36 -34.93
C ASN A 40 4.68 -51.85 -34.06
N GLN A 41 5.91 -52.33 -34.27
CA GLN A 41 7.09 -51.80 -33.58
C GLN A 41 7.32 -50.32 -33.90
N THR A 42 7.20 -49.92 -35.17
CA THR A 42 7.32 -48.51 -35.55
C THR A 42 6.23 -47.64 -34.92
N ILE A 43 5.00 -48.13 -34.83
CA ILE A 43 3.90 -47.44 -34.18
C ILE A 43 4.18 -47.29 -32.67
N SER A 44 4.70 -48.32 -32.01
CA SER A 44 5.08 -48.24 -30.60
C SER A 44 6.17 -47.20 -30.37
N MET A 45 7.23 -47.19 -31.18
CA MET A 45 8.29 -46.17 -31.10
C MET A 45 7.75 -44.75 -31.35
N LEU A 46 6.84 -44.59 -32.31
CA LEU A 46 6.21 -43.29 -32.59
C LEU A 46 5.32 -42.82 -31.43
N LYS A 47 4.63 -43.73 -30.75
CA LYS A 47 3.83 -43.40 -29.55
C LYS A 47 4.72 -42.91 -28.41
N GLU A 48 5.80 -43.64 -28.12
CA GLU A 48 6.77 -43.28 -27.09
C GLU A 48 7.42 -41.92 -27.40
N TYR A 49 7.84 -41.71 -28.64
CA TYR A 49 8.36 -40.41 -29.07
C TYR A 49 7.34 -39.28 -28.89
N ASN A 50 6.08 -39.50 -29.28
CA ASN A 50 5.04 -38.50 -29.15
C ASN A 50 4.71 -38.17 -27.69
N GLU A 51 4.75 -39.18 -26.81
CA GLU A 51 4.59 -39.00 -25.37
C GLU A 51 5.71 -38.15 -24.78
N GLU A 52 6.98 -38.43 -25.13
CA GLU A 52 8.13 -37.67 -24.68
C GLU A 52 8.10 -36.21 -25.16
N VAL A 53 7.76 -35.98 -26.43
CA VAL A 53 7.58 -34.64 -26.98
C VAL A 53 6.44 -33.89 -26.28
N SER A 54 5.33 -34.57 -25.97
CA SER A 54 4.21 -33.98 -25.24
C SER A 54 4.63 -33.58 -23.82
N ASN A 55 5.35 -34.45 -23.12
CA ASN A 55 5.85 -34.21 -21.77
C ASN A 55 6.83 -33.02 -21.73
N MET A 56 7.81 -33.00 -22.63
CA MET A 56 8.74 -31.88 -22.77
C MET A 56 7.98 -30.57 -23.04
N ASN A 57 7.03 -30.56 -23.96
CA ASN A 57 6.23 -29.38 -24.26
C ASN A 57 5.38 -28.91 -23.07
N ALA A 58 4.85 -29.81 -22.25
CA ALA A 58 4.11 -29.46 -21.04
C ALA A 58 5.03 -28.79 -20.00
N CYS A 59 6.22 -29.35 -19.77
CA CYS A 59 7.23 -28.79 -18.88
C CYS A 59 7.72 -27.41 -19.36
N TRP A 60 8.01 -27.26 -20.65
CA TRP A 60 8.44 -25.98 -21.22
C TRP A 60 7.35 -24.90 -21.13
N ARG A 61 6.10 -25.23 -21.48
CA ARG A 61 4.99 -24.26 -21.40
C ARG A 61 4.69 -23.84 -19.97
N SER A 62 4.67 -24.80 -19.04
CA SER A 62 4.41 -24.51 -17.62
C SER A 62 5.55 -23.72 -16.98
N SER A 63 6.81 -24.10 -17.21
CA SER A 63 7.97 -23.40 -16.67
C SER A 63 8.06 -21.96 -17.17
N ASN A 64 7.95 -21.73 -18.48
CA ASN A 64 8.05 -20.39 -19.05
C ASN A 64 6.90 -19.48 -18.61
N ARG A 65 5.66 -20.00 -18.60
CA ARG A 65 4.50 -19.25 -18.13
C ARG A 65 4.62 -18.93 -16.63
N ASN A 66 5.03 -19.89 -15.82
CA ASN A 66 5.19 -19.67 -14.38
C ASN A 66 6.32 -18.66 -14.08
N ASN A 67 7.42 -18.71 -14.83
CA ASN A 67 8.49 -17.72 -14.71
C ASN A 67 8.00 -16.31 -15.09
N LEU A 68 7.27 -16.17 -16.20
CA LEU A 68 6.68 -14.90 -16.61
C LEU A 68 5.71 -14.36 -15.55
N VAL A 69 4.81 -15.19 -15.04
CA VAL A 69 3.86 -14.79 -13.99
C VAL A 69 4.60 -14.39 -12.71
N ALA A 70 5.63 -15.13 -12.30
CA ALA A 70 6.44 -14.78 -11.14
C ALA A 70 7.15 -13.43 -11.32
N ASN A 71 7.72 -13.16 -12.50
CA ASN A 71 8.36 -11.90 -12.82
C ASN A 71 7.36 -10.74 -12.81
N LEU A 72 6.19 -10.91 -13.44
CA LEU A 72 5.11 -9.91 -13.43
C LEU A 72 4.61 -9.63 -12.01
N GLN A 73 4.49 -10.66 -11.17
CA GLN A 73 4.12 -10.49 -9.76
C GLN A 73 5.19 -9.73 -8.97
N ALA A 74 6.47 -10.02 -9.21
CA ALA A 74 7.58 -9.29 -8.60
C ALA A 74 7.60 -7.82 -9.06
N GLU A 75 7.43 -7.57 -10.36
CA GLU A 75 7.35 -6.22 -10.94
C GLU A 75 6.16 -5.44 -10.38
N ASN A 76 4.98 -6.06 -10.31
CA ASN A 76 3.80 -5.42 -9.69
C ASN A 76 4.04 -5.04 -8.23
N ARG A 77 4.73 -5.89 -7.44
CA ARG A 77 5.11 -5.53 -6.07
C ARG A 77 6.05 -4.32 -6.04
N THR A 78 7.02 -4.26 -6.94
CA THR A 78 7.93 -3.10 -7.03
C THR A 78 7.19 -1.83 -7.45
N ILE A 79 6.24 -1.91 -8.37
CA ILE A 79 5.41 -0.76 -8.78
C ILE A 79 4.61 -0.23 -7.59
N ILE A 80 3.94 -1.10 -6.83
CA ILE A 80 3.18 -0.69 -5.65
C ILE A 80 4.11 -0.05 -4.60
N SER A 81 5.28 -0.62 -4.37
CA SER A 81 6.27 -0.06 -3.44
C SER A 81 6.72 1.34 -3.87
N LEU A 82 7.01 1.54 -5.16
CA LEU A 82 7.41 2.83 -5.71
C LEU A 82 6.25 3.85 -5.68
N GLN A 83 5.02 3.40 -5.88
CA GLN A 83 3.84 4.26 -5.75
C GLN A 83 3.64 4.74 -4.30
N GLU A 84 3.82 3.86 -3.33
CA GLU A 84 3.74 4.21 -1.92
C GLU A 84 4.88 5.15 -1.49
N GLU A 85 6.11 4.91 -1.96
CA GLU A 85 7.24 5.83 -1.74
C GLU A 85 6.94 7.21 -2.34
N ASN A 86 6.45 7.27 -3.58
CA ASN A 86 6.05 8.54 -4.20
C ASN A 86 4.94 9.25 -3.42
N ARG A 87 3.98 8.50 -2.88
CA ARG A 87 2.92 9.06 -2.03
C ARG A 87 3.51 9.66 -0.76
N GLN A 88 4.47 8.97 -0.14
CA GLN A 88 5.13 9.42 1.07
C GLN A 88 6.04 10.63 0.82
N LEU A 89 6.74 10.68 -0.31
CA LEU A 89 7.54 11.84 -0.72
C LEU A 89 6.66 13.08 -0.95
N LYS A 90 5.51 12.92 -1.62
CA LYS A 90 4.55 14.02 -1.81
C LYS A 90 4.02 14.53 -0.48
N PHE A 91 3.63 13.62 0.41
CA PHE A 91 3.16 13.98 1.75
C PHE A 91 4.24 14.73 2.54
N SER A 92 5.50 14.27 2.51
CA SER A 92 6.63 14.95 3.16
C SER A 92 6.88 16.34 2.58
N LEU A 93 6.73 16.51 1.27
CA LEU A 93 6.86 17.81 0.62
C LEU A 93 5.75 18.77 1.04
N GLU A 94 4.50 18.32 1.10
CA GLU A 94 3.37 19.09 1.61
C GLU A 94 3.58 19.50 3.08
N GLU A 95 4.12 18.60 3.91
CA GLU A 95 4.44 18.89 5.31
C GLU A 95 5.56 19.93 5.45
N MET A 96 6.61 19.84 4.62
CA MET A 96 7.68 20.84 4.59
C MET A 96 7.19 22.20 4.11
N GLU A 97 6.33 22.25 3.09
CA GLU A 97 5.72 23.49 2.61
C GLU A 97 4.86 24.14 3.69
N SER A 98 4.03 23.34 4.38
CA SER A 98 3.23 23.79 5.52
C SER A 98 4.10 24.32 6.67
N ALA A 99 5.16 23.61 7.03
CA ALA A 99 6.11 24.03 8.06
C ALA A 99 6.80 25.35 7.67
N LEU A 100 7.23 25.48 6.41
CA LEU A 100 7.84 26.72 5.91
C LEU A 100 6.85 27.88 5.95
N HIS A 101 5.60 27.66 5.53
CA HIS A 101 4.55 28.68 5.58
C HIS A 101 4.36 29.20 7.01
N LEU A 102 4.29 28.29 7.99
CA LEU A 102 4.19 28.64 9.41
C LEU A 102 5.40 29.44 9.89
N ILE A 103 6.62 29.01 9.55
CA ILE A 103 7.86 29.73 9.91
C ILE A 103 7.85 31.14 9.31
N MET A 104 7.51 31.27 8.03
CA MET A 104 7.46 32.56 7.36
C MET A 104 6.38 33.47 7.95
N GLN A 105 5.21 32.92 8.30
CA GLN A 105 4.15 33.68 8.98
C GLN A 105 4.64 34.20 10.34
N LYS A 106 5.26 33.34 11.16
CA LYS A 106 5.83 33.73 12.45
C LYS A 106 6.94 34.75 12.29
N HIS A 107 7.83 34.57 11.32
CA HIS A 107 8.90 35.53 11.03
C HIS A 107 8.36 36.91 10.63
N ARG A 108 7.33 36.97 9.77
CA ARG A 108 6.67 38.24 9.43
C ARG A 108 6.06 38.92 10.66
N SER A 109 5.39 38.17 11.54
CA SER A 109 4.86 38.69 12.81
C SER A 109 5.97 39.27 13.69
N LEU A 110 7.08 38.55 13.87
CA LEU A 110 8.21 38.98 14.69
C LEU A 110 8.84 40.28 14.15
N ILE A 111 8.97 40.44 12.84
CA ILE A 111 9.49 41.69 12.24
C ILE A 111 8.57 42.87 12.56
N VAL A 112 7.25 42.68 12.49
CA VAL A 112 6.28 43.75 12.82
C VAL A 112 6.39 44.14 14.30
N ASP A 113 6.42 43.16 15.19
CA ASP A 113 6.58 43.40 16.63
C ASP A 113 7.91 44.08 16.96
N PHE A 114 9.00 43.64 16.33
CA PHE A 114 10.32 44.25 16.49
C PHE A 114 10.35 45.70 15.98
N SER A 115 9.77 45.97 14.81
CA SER A 115 9.67 47.34 14.28
C SER A 115 8.88 48.26 15.21
N ARG A 116 7.80 47.76 15.82
CA ARG A 116 7.03 48.52 16.81
C ARG A 116 7.84 48.78 18.08
N ALA A 117 8.55 47.78 18.59
CA ALA A 117 9.43 47.94 19.76
C ALA A 117 10.59 48.92 19.49
N ASP A 118 11.18 48.87 18.29
CA ASP A 118 12.25 49.78 17.88
C ASP A 118 11.75 51.23 17.78
N LYS A 119 10.55 51.47 17.22
CA LYS A 119 9.91 52.79 17.24
C LYS A 119 9.72 53.32 18.66
N LEU A 120 9.27 52.47 19.59
CA LEU A 120 9.10 52.82 20.99
C LEU A 120 10.44 53.20 21.63
N LEU A 121 11.49 52.40 21.41
CA LEU A 121 12.83 52.65 21.94
C LEU A 121 13.42 53.96 21.40
N ASN A 122 13.26 54.22 20.10
CA ASN A 122 13.70 55.47 19.48
C ASN A 122 12.99 56.69 20.08
N LEU A 123 11.69 56.58 20.36
CA LEU A 123 10.92 57.64 20.98
C LEU A 123 11.36 57.90 22.44
N ILE A 124 11.58 56.85 23.24
CA ILE A 124 12.16 56.97 24.59
C ILE A 124 13.53 57.65 24.54
N GLN A 125 14.41 57.21 23.64
CA GLN A 125 15.75 57.78 23.53
C GLN A 125 15.74 59.24 23.07
N SER A 126 14.75 59.64 22.27
CA SER A 126 14.56 61.03 21.86
C SER A 126 14.10 61.93 23.01
N VAL A 127 13.31 61.38 23.96
CA VAL A 127 12.88 62.07 25.18
C VAL A 127 14.03 62.17 26.18
N GLU A 128 14.84 61.11 26.31
CA GLU A 128 15.97 61.06 27.26
C GLU A 128 17.15 61.96 26.84
N LYS A 129 17.39 62.14 25.54
CA LYS A 129 18.48 62.98 25.00
C LYS A 129 18.20 64.48 24.97
N GLN A 130 17.01 64.95 25.36
CA GLN A 130 16.76 66.39 25.46
C GLN A 130 17.58 66.98 26.63
N PRO A 131 18.55 67.89 26.35
CA PRO A 131 19.28 68.55 27.43
C PRO A 131 18.32 69.48 28.18
N SER A 132 18.36 69.41 29.50
CA SER A 132 17.56 70.15 30.47
C SER A 132 17.77 71.69 30.47
N SER A 133 18.15 72.28 29.33
CA SER A 133 18.55 73.69 29.20
C SER A 133 17.75 74.50 28.15
N SER A 134 16.77 73.91 27.47
CA SER A 134 15.82 74.67 26.63
C SER A 134 14.39 74.51 27.15
N ASN A 135 13.94 75.50 27.93
CA ASN A 135 12.54 75.85 28.16
C ASN A 135 11.49 74.72 28.04
N GLY A 136 11.44 73.84 29.04
CA GLY A 136 10.21 73.42 29.77
C GLY A 136 9.02 72.83 29.03
N LYS A 137 9.06 72.65 27.71
CA LYS A 137 8.07 71.89 26.95
C LYS A 137 8.78 70.66 26.43
N ILE A 138 8.71 69.57 27.20
CA ILE A 138 8.72 68.24 26.57
C ILE A 138 7.71 68.37 25.43
N ASP A 139 8.11 68.08 24.18
CA ASP A 139 7.20 68.15 23.04
C ASP A 139 5.97 67.29 23.39
N GLU A 140 4.88 67.93 23.83
CA GLU A 140 3.67 67.25 24.33
C GLU A 140 3.18 66.27 23.26
N GLU A 141 3.38 66.60 21.99
CA GLU A 141 3.12 65.77 20.82
C GLU A 141 3.90 64.43 20.84
N LYS A 142 5.20 64.41 21.18
CA LYS A 142 5.99 63.17 21.26
C LYS A 142 5.61 62.32 22.45
N PHE A 143 5.21 62.95 23.56
CA PHE A 143 4.71 62.22 24.72
C PHE A 143 3.31 61.63 24.46
N ILE A 144 2.45 62.36 23.76
CA ILE A 144 1.16 61.87 23.27
C ILE A 144 1.37 60.71 22.29
N GLU A 145 2.30 60.84 21.34
CA GLU A 145 2.66 59.77 20.40
C GLU A 145 3.20 58.54 21.14
N PHE A 146 4.03 58.73 22.17
CA PHE A 146 4.53 57.65 23.01
C PHE A 146 3.41 56.93 23.76
N LEU A 147 2.50 57.68 24.37
CA LEU A 147 1.35 57.11 25.08
C LEU A 147 0.44 56.33 24.13
N GLN A 148 0.19 56.86 22.92
CA GLN A 148 -0.61 56.18 21.90
C GLN A 148 0.05 54.87 21.43
N LEU A 149 1.36 54.90 21.16
CA LEU A 149 2.11 53.72 20.74
C LEU A 149 2.20 52.68 21.87
N MET A 150 2.33 53.13 23.12
CA MET A 150 2.36 52.25 24.29
C MET A 150 0.99 51.62 24.55
N GLU A 151 -0.10 52.38 24.42
CA GLU A 151 -1.47 51.87 24.48
C GLU A 151 -1.73 50.83 23.39
N GLU A 152 -1.28 51.09 22.16
CA GLU A 152 -1.38 50.13 21.06
C GLU A 152 -0.59 48.84 21.33
N CYS A 153 0.64 48.95 21.86
CA CYS A 153 1.44 47.81 22.29
C CYS A 153 0.73 46.96 23.36
N LEU A 154 0.20 47.62 24.40
CA LEU A 154 -0.50 46.94 25.49
C LEU A 154 -1.76 46.25 24.99
N ARG A 155 -2.57 46.93 24.16
CA ARG A 155 -3.78 46.33 23.59
C ARG A 155 -3.47 45.07 22.78
N THR A 156 -2.46 45.11 21.90
CA THR A 156 -2.07 43.92 21.14
C THR A 156 -1.55 42.78 22.04
N ALA A 157 -0.83 43.11 23.11
CA ALA A 157 -0.35 42.11 24.06
C ALA A 157 -1.50 41.45 24.83
N GLU A 158 -2.50 42.25 25.25
CA GLU A 158 -3.72 41.76 25.89
C GLU A 158 -4.55 40.88 24.95
N ASP A 159 -4.72 41.28 23.69
CA ASP A 159 -5.40 40.48 22.66
C ASP A 159 -4.70 39.13 22.44
N GLN A 160 -3.37 39.14 22.33
CA GLN A 160 -2.58 37.91 22.18
C GLN A 160 -2.70 37.00 23.41
N PHE A 161 -2.64 37.56 24.61
CA PHE A 161 -2.83 36.81 25.86
C PHE A 161 -4.22 36.19 25.95
N CYS A 162 -5.27 36.93 25.57
CA CYS A 162 -6.64 36.42 25.52
C CYS A 162 -6.76 35.25 24.52
N ASN A 163 -6.20 35.40 23.32
CA ASN A 163 -6.21 34.35 22.29
C ASN A 163 -5.49 33.08 22.76
N ASP A 164 -4.31 33.23 23.38
CA ASP A 164 -3.54 32.10 23.89
C ASP A 164 -4.25 31.42 25.07
N ALA A 165 -4.84 32.20 25.99
CA ALA A 165 -5.62 31.68 27.10
C ALA A 165 -6.87 30.92 26.61
N GLU A 166 -7.57 31.44 25.60
CA GLU A 166 -8.71 30.78 24.97
C GLU A 166 -8.28 29.48 24.28
N ALA A 167 -7.20 29.50 23.50
CA ALA A 167 -6.67 28.31 22.83
C ALA A 167 -6.30 27.21 23.84
N ILE A 168 -5.63 27.57 24.94
CA ILE A 168 -5.30 26.64 26.02
C ILE A 168 -6.58 26.08 26.68
N ALA A 169 -7.58 26.92 26.94
CA ALA A 169 -8.84 26.48 27.52
C ALA A 169 -9.58 25.50 26.60
N ARG A 170 -9.68 25.82 25.31
CA ARG A 170 -10.27 24.94 24.28
C ARG A 170 -9.53 23.60 24.23
N LEU A 171 -8.21 23.60 24.11
CA LEU A 171 -7.40 22.38 24.09
C LEU A 171 -7.52 21.57 25.38
N ARG A 172 -7.65 22.20 26.56
CA ARG A 172 -7.91 21.51 27.83
C ARG A 172 -9.26 20.82 27.82
N THR A 173 -10.30 21.48 27.32
CA THR A 173 -11.64 20.87 27.21
C THR A 173 -11.66 19.72 26.21
N GLU A 174 -11.00 19.87 25.06
CA GLU A 174 -10.89 18.80 24.05
C GLU A 174 -10.08 17.62 24.57
N ASN A 175 -8.94 17.86 25.23
CA ASN A 175 -8.18 16.78 25.85
C ASN A 175 -8.97 16.07 26.95
N ALA A 176 -9.78 16.79 27.73
CA ALA A 176 -10.66 16.19 28.73
C ALA A 176 -11.73 15.31 28.05
N THR A 177 -12.39 15.80 27.01
CA THR A 177 -13.44 15.06 26.29
C THR A 177 -12.88 13.84 25.55
N LEU A 178 -11.71 13.96 24.90
CA LEU A 178 -11.03 12.83 24.26
C LEU A 178 -10.62 11.75 25.27
N ARG A 179 -10.14 12.14 26.46
CA ARG A 179 -9.84 11.20 27.55
C ARG A 179 -11.09 10.51 28.07
N GLU A 180 -12.20 11.24 28.18
CA GLU A 180 -13.49 10.67 28.56
C GLU A 180 -13.98 9.68 27.50
N LEU A 181 -13.95 10.05 26.22
CA LEU A 181 -14.34 9.19 25.10
C LEU A 181 -13.50 7.92 25.06
N LEU A 182 -12.19 8.04 25.31
CA LEU A 182 -11.28 6.91 25.39
C LEU A 182 -11.58 6.02 26.61
N ASN A 183 -11.95 6.61 27.75
CA ASN A 183 -12.40 5.86 28.92
C ASN A 183 -13.73 5.14 28.66
N VAL A 184 -14.67 5.76 27.95
CA VAL A 184 -15.93 5.13 27.51
C VAL A 184 -15.65 3.98 26.55
N ALA A 185 -14.76 4.15 25.57
CA ALA A 185 -14.36 3.10 24.63
C ALA A 185 -13.70 1.92 25.36
N ARG A 186 -12.79 2.19 26.30
CA ARG A 186 -12.18 1.16 27.16
C ARG A 186 -13.21 0.46 28.04
N SER A 187 -14.11 1.21 28.65
CA SER A 187 -15.18 0.65 29.51
C SER A 187 -16.14 -0.23 28.71
N SER A 188 -16.50 0.20 27.49
CA SER A 188 -17.34 -0.58 26.57
C SER A 188 -16.64 -1.87 26.13
N GLN A 189 -15.33 -1.81 25.83
CA GLN A 189 -14.54 -3.01 25.51
C GLN A 189 -14.47 -3.99 26.69
N ARG A 190 -14.40 -3.50 27.94
CA ARG A 190 -14.44 -4.34 29.15
C ARG A 190 -15.82 -4.98 29.35
N ILE A 191 -16.91 -4.26 29.12
CA ILE A 191 -18.28 -4.80 29.21
C ILE A 191 -18.51 -5.88 28.15
N ASN A 192 -18.02 -5.69 26.92
CA ASN A 192 -18.11 -6.70 25.87
C ASN A 192 -17.36 -7.99 26.24
N LYS A 193 -16.14 -7.89 26.78
CA LYS A 193 -15.38 -9.03 27.32
C LYS A 193 -16.03 -9.68 28.56
N GLY A 194 -16.76 -8.91 29.36
CA GLY A 194 -17.53 -9.40 30.50
C GLY A 194 -18.81 -10.13 30.10
N SER A 195 -19.46 -9.73 29.00
CA SER A 195 -20.67 -10.39 28.48
C SER A 195 -20.40 -11.79 27.92
N ASP A 196 -19.20 -12.03 27.37
CA ASP A 196 -18.73 -13.36 26.99
C ASP A 196 -18.34 -14.21 28.21
N ALA A 197 -17.94 -13.59 29.33
CA ALA A 197 -17.63 -14.28 30.58
C ALA A 197 -18.88 -14.68 31.39
N VAL A 198 -20.02 -13.99 31.24
CA VAL A 198 -21.28 -14.31 31.95
C VAL A 198 -21.94 -15.60 31.43
N LYS A 199 -21.54 -16.13 30.26
CA LYS A 199 -21.96 -17.48 29.83
C LYS A 199 -21.20 -18.62 30.53
N ASN A 200 -20.21 -18.32 31.38
CA ASN A 200 -19.33 -19.36 31.91
C ASN A 200 -19.03 -19.24 33.41
N LEU A 201 -20.04 -18.92 34.23
CA LEU A 201 -19.99 -19.14 35.68
C LEU A 201 -21.33 -19.66 36.21
N GLN A 202 -21.57 -20.95 35.99
CA GLN A 202 -22.28 -21.78 36.97
C GLN A 202 -21.24 -22.62 37.69
N ASN A 203 -20.84 -22.16 38.89
CA ASN A 203 -20.31 -22.88 40.06
C ASN A 203 -19.42 -21.90 40.87
N GLY A 204 -19.95 -21.37 41.98
CA GLY A 204 -19.21 -20.52 42.92
C GLY A 204 -18.46 -21.33 44.00
N PRO A 205 -18.10 -20.72 45.15
CA PRO A 205 -17.60 -19.36 45.37
C PRO A 205 -16.34 -19.31 46.29
N SER A 206 -15.73 -18.12 46.38
CA SER A 206 -15.33 -17.41 47.62
C SER A 206 -13.87 -16.91 47.77
N LYS A 207 -13.79 -15.57 47.94
CA LYS A 207 -12.85 -14.73 48.75
C LYS A 207 -11.39 -14.58 48.27
N SER A 208 -10.72 -13.42 48.32
CA SER A 208 -10.94 -12.12 48.99
C SER A 208 -9.95 -11.02 48.48
N THR A 209 -10.39 -9.74 48.43
CA THR A 209 -9.70 -8.43 48.74
C THR A 209 -8.16 -8.32 48.69
N HIS A 210 -7.45 -7.27 48.25
CA HIS A 210 -7.66 -5.83 47.91
C HIS A 210 -6.37 -5.33 47.13
N PRO A 211 -6.10 -4.03 46.82
CA PRO A 211 -5.58 -3.56 45.52
C PRO A 211 -4.16 -2.90 45.56
N GLU A 212 -3.80 -2.16 44.49
CA GLU A 212 -2.57 -1.33 44.26
C GLU A 212 -1.38 -2.08 43.62
N GLU A 213 -0.51 -1.55 42.76
CA GLU A 213 -0.31 -0.27 42.06
C GLU A 213 0.74 -0.53 40.93
N ASN A 214 0.80 0.36 39.94
CA ASN A 214 1.95 0.77 39.11
C ASN A 214 2.98 -0.22 38.51
N GLY A 215 3.12 -0.13 37.17
CA GLY A 215 4.34 0.44 36.57
C GLY A 215 5.47 -0.49 36.07
N THR A 216 5.83 -0.27 34.80
CA THR A 216 7.21 -0.26 34.25
C THR A 216 7.76 -1.53 33.58
N SER A 217 8.68 -1.24 32.65
CA SER A 217 9.34 -2.00 31.58
C SER A 217 9.89 -3.38 31.92
N ASP A 218 10.00 -4.28 30.93
CA ASP A 218 11.23 -4.47 30.13
C ASP A 218 11.14 -5.68 29.18
N LYS A 219 11.73 -5.51 27.98
CA LYS A 219 12.29 -6.59 27.13
C LYS A 219 13.61 -7.07 27.77
N PRO A 220 14.35 -8.09 27.26
CA PRO A 220 14.10 -9.03 26.16
C PRO A 220 14.31 -10.51 26.59
N ASP A 221 14.01 -11.48 25.71
CA ASP A 221 15.01 -12.54 25.44
C ASP A 221 14.70 -13.38 24.21
N GLU A 222 15.79 -13.78 23.57
CA GLU A 222 15.91 -14.66 22.40
C GLU A 222 15.73 -16.13 22.80
N SER A 223 15.17 -16.96 21.91
CA SER A 223 15.80 -18.22 21.48
C SER A 223 14.95 -18.98 20.46
N GLU A 224 15.69 -19.61 19.56
CA GLU A 224 15.32 -20.34 18.35
C GLU A 224 14.55 -21.65 18.62
N ALA A 225 13.72 -22.08 17.66
CA ALA A 225 13.99 -23.24 16.80
C ALA A 225 12.72 -23.98 16.30
N GLU A 226 12.83 -24.41 15.03
CA GLU A 226 12.14 -25.50 14.32
C GLU A 226 10.71 -25.35 13.73
N ALA A 227 10.67 -25.53 12.41
CA ALA A 227 9.51 -25.70 11.53
C ALA A 227 9.21 -27.21 11.31
N PRO A 228 8.36 -27.67 10.35
CA PRO A 228 7.22 -27.06 9.66
C PRO A 228 5.94 -27.95 9.69
N SER A 229 4.74 -27.36 9.54
CA SER A 229 3.59 -28.14 9.01
C SER A 229 2.68 -27.30 8.11
N THR A 230 2.71 -27.68 6.82
CA THR A 230 1.72 -27.67 5.73
C THR A 230 0.73 -26.49 5.50
N PRO A 231 0.38 -26.21 4.23
CA PRO A 231 -0.14 -24.91 3.82
C PRO A 231 -1.67 -24.84 3.85
N LYS A 232 -2.21 -23.85 4.57
CA LYS A 232 -3.57 -23.32 4.32
C LYS A 232 -3.49 -22.28 3.21
N LYS A 233 -3.70 -22.73 1.97
CA LYS A 233 -4.08 -21.85 0.86
C LYS A 233 -5.56 -21.46 1.08
N ASP A 234 -5.88 -20.20 0.80
CA ASP A 234 -7.21 -19.65 0.46
C ASP A 234 -7.61 -18.36 1.19
N THR A 235 -6.88 -17.88 2.21
CA THR A 235 -7.21 -16.58 2.85
C THR A 235 -6.43 -15.38 2.29
N SER A 236 -5.34 -15.58 1.57
CA SER A 236 -4.52 -14.48 1.05
C SER A 236 -5.09 -13.84 -0.22
N GLU A 237 -5.80 -14.61 -1.07
CA GLU A 237 -6.32 -14.09 -2.34
C GLU A 237 -7.54 -13.18 -2.14
N GLU A 238 -8.46 -13.53 -1.25
CA GLU A 238 -9.59 -12.66 -0.88
C GLU A 238 -9.11 -11.35 -0.23
N THR A 239 -8.07 -11.42 0.61
CA THR A 239 -7.50 -10.23 1.25
C THR A 239 -6.89 -9.28 0.21
N ILE A 240 -6.16 -9.82 -0.77
CA ILE A 240 -5.54 -9.04 -1.86
C ILE A 240 -6.62 -8.43 -2.78
N LEU A 241 -7.65 -9.18 -3.14
CA LEU A 241 -8.76 -8.67 -3.96
C LEU A 241 -9.57 -7.59 -3.23
N SER A 242 -9.72 -7.68 -1.90
CA SER A 242 -10.36 -6.64 -1.08
C SER A 242 -9.54 -5.35 -0.96
N LEU A 243 -8.20 -5.47 -1.04
CA LEU A 243 -7.28 -4.33 -1.03
C LEU A 243 -7.29 -3.60 -2.37
N ILE A 244 -7.26 -4.35 -3.49
CA ILE A 244 -7.34 -3.79 -4.85
C ILE A 244 -8.66 -3.04 -5.05
N THR A 245 -9.78 -3.64 -4.64
CA THR A 245 -11.12 -3.02 -4.82
C THR A 245 -11.33 -1.78 -3.96
N LYS A 246 -10.67 -1.67 -2.79
CA LYS A 246 -10.67 -0.45 -1.99
C LYS A 246 -9.83 0.67 -2.62
N GLN A 247 -8.66 0.33 -3.18
CA GLN A 247 -7.77 1.30 -3.84
C GLN A 247 -8.41 1.92 -5.09
N ASP A 248 -9.16 1.12 -5.87
CA ASP A 248 -9.88 1.62 -7.06
C ASP A 248 -11.05 2.56 -6.72
N TYR A 249 -11.66 2.42 -5.53
CA TYR A 249 -12.75 3.30 -5.08
C TYR A 249 -12.22 4.68 -4.62
N GLU A 250 -11.07 4.71 -3.97
CA GLU A 250 -10.43 5.95 -3.50
C GLU A 250 -9.86 6.77 -4.67
N MET A 251 -9.26 6.10 -5.66
CA MET A 251 -8.72 6.76 -6.86
C MET A 251 -9.82 7.39 -7.74
N ASN A 252 -11.02 6.79 -7.81
CA ASN A 252 -12.13 7.32 -8.62
C ASN A 252 -12.98 8.37 -7.89
N GLY A 253 -12.93 8.44 -6.55
CA GLY A 253 -13.63 9.45 -5.75
C GLY A 253 -12.95 10.82 -5.73
N VAL A 254 -11.62 10.85 -5.82
CA VAL A 254 -10.82 12.10 -5.74
C VAL A 254 -10.76 12.82 -7.09
N VAL A 255 -10.85 12.10 -8.22
CA VAL A 255 -10.72 12.69 -9.56
C VAL A 255 -11.98 13.48 -10.00
N LYS A 256 -13.14 13.32 -9.33
CA LYS A 256 -14.38 14.02 -9.71
C LYS A 256 -14.64 15.38 -9.02
N LYS A 257 -13.68 15.96 -8.29
CA LYS A 257 -13.87 17.25 -7.58
C LYS A 257 -12.91 18.39 -7.93
N LYS A 258 -12.13 18.28 -9.01
CA LYS A 258 -11.40 19.42 -9.59
C LYS A 258 -11.87 19.67 -11.02
N GLU A 259 -13.08 20.20 -11.16
CA GLU A 259 -13.42 21.05 -12.31
C GLU A 259 -12.70 22.39 -12.06
N ILE A 260 -11.76 22.70 -12.94
CA ILE A 260 -10.92 23.90 -12.91
C ILE A 260 -11.68 24.97 -13.71
N ASP A 261 -12.04 26.08 -13.06
CA ASP A 261 -12.56 27.28 -13.72
C ASP A 261 -11.47 27.90 -14.62
N PRO A 262 -11.76 28.21 -15.90
CA PRO A 262 -10.74 28.67 -16.86
C PRO A 262 -10.39 30.17 -16.76
N ASP A 263 -10.78 30.89 -15.71
CA ASP A 263 -10.68 32.36 -15.65
C ASP A 263 -9.58 32.94 -14.72
N GLU A 264 -8.79 32.11 -14.01
CA GLU A 264 -7.72 32.61 -13.11
C GLU A 264 -6.35 32.80 -13.77
N ASP A 265 -6.09 32.23 -14.96
CA ASP A 265 -4.78 32.31 -15.64
C ASP A 265 -4.52 33.64 -16.38
N ALA A 266 -5.52 34.52 -16.50
CA ALA A 266 -5.39 35.79 -17.22
C ALA A 266 -4.76 36.93 -16.39
N GLN A 267 -4.66 36.79 -15.06
CA GLN A 267 -4.14 37.86 -14.20
C GLN A 267 -2.66 37.69 -13.83
N THR A 268 -2.14 36.47 -13.84
CA THR A 268 -0.75 36.17 -13.42
C THR A 268 0.28 36.39 -14.55
N THR A 269 -0.17 36.48 -15.80
CA THR A 269 0.68 36.69 -16.97
C THR A 269 1.01 38.15 -17.25
N ASN A 270 0.35 39.11 -16.58
CA ASN A 270 0.60 40.55 -16.76
C ASN A 270 1.67 41.14 -15.83
N PHE A 271 2.24 40.37 -14.90
CA PHE A 271 3.29 40.85 -14.01
C PHE A 271 4.72 40.53 -14.47
N ILE A 272 4.89 39.59 -15.41
CA ILE A 272 6.23 39.14 -15.84
C ILE A 272 6.74 39.90 -17.07
N THR A 273 5.86 40.56 -17.85
CA THR A 273 6.27 41.27 -19.07
C THR A 273 6.59 42.76 -18.88
N ARG A 274 6.53 43.28 -17.64
CA ARG A 274 6.78 44.71 -17.36
C ARG A 274 8.13 45.03 -16.73
N GLU A 275 8.97 44.02 -16.51
CA GLU A 275 10.35 44.18 -15.99
C GLU A 275 11.44 44.09 -17.08
N GLU A 276 11.09 43.85 -18.36
CA GLU A 276 12.05 43.85 -19.47
C GLU A 276 12.09 45.15 -20.31
N GLU A 277 11.29 46.17 -19.96
CA GLU A 277 11.35 47.49 -20.59
C GLU A 277 11.39 48.63 -19.54
N ALA A 278 12.51 48.76 -18.82
CA ALA A 278 12.90 49.98 -18.10
C ALA A 278 14.42 50.03 -17.87
#